data_AF-I9PSK0-F1
#
_entry.id   AF-I9PSK0-F1
#
_cell.length_a   1.000
_cell.length_b   1.000
_cell.length_c   1.000
_cell.angle_alpha   90.00
_cell.angle_beta   90.00
_cell.angle_gamma   90.00
#
_symmetry.space_group_name_H-M   'P 1'
#
loop_
_entity.id
_entity.type
_entity.pdbx_description
1 polymer ?
#
loop_
_entity_poly.entity_id
_entity_poly.type
_entity_poly.pdbx_seq_one_letter_code
_entity_poly.pdbx_strand_id
1 'polypeptide(L)'
;MKPFPHYIQHDAMDCGPTCLRMVAAFHGKRYSLEGLREKSFITREGVSMLGISEAAEKIGFRSICVQVSYEKLKEAPLPCIVHWNQ
;
A
#
# COMPACT_ATOMS: atom_id res chain seq x y z
N MET A 1 -15.56 -4.97 15.63
CA MET A 1 -14.68 -5.00 14.44
C MET A 1 -13.28 -5.41 14.88
N LYS A 2 -12.54 -6.20 14.08
CA LYS A 2 -11.12 -6.43 14.37
C LYS A 2 -10.36 -5.12 14.19
N PRO A 3 -9.37 -4.82 15.04
CA PRO A 3 -8.55 -3.63 14.88
C PRO A 3 -7.79 -3.67 13.54
N PHE A 4 -7.70 -2.53 12.88
CA PHE A 4 -6.90 -2.41 11.66
C PHE A 4 -5.41 -2.56 12.01
N PRO A 5 -4.63 -3.40 11.30
CA PRO A 5 -3.21 -3.53 11.57
C PRO A 5 -2.47 -2.21 11.34
N HIS A 6 -1.68 -1.80 12.32
CA HIS A 6 -0.87 -0.60 12.22
C HIS A 6 0.61 -0.95 12.24
N TYR A 7 1.35 -0.46 11.24
CA TYR A 7 2.80 -0.55 11.15
C TYR A 7 3.38 0.84 10.96
N ILE A 8 4.43 1.15 11.72
CA ILE A 8 5.16 2.41 11.61
C ILE A 8 6.21 2.27 10.49
N GLN A 9 6.30 3.26 9.60
CA GLN A 9 7.35 3.29 8.59
C GLN A 9 8.70 3.57 9.25
N HIS A 10 9.73 2.82 8.86
CA HIS A 10 11.06 2.98 9.47
C HIS A 10 11.89 4.08 8.78
N ASP A 11 11.71 4.25 7.47
CA ASP A 11 12.31 5.33 6.68
C ASP A 11 11.23 6.33 6.21
N ALA A 12 11.63 7.57 5.91
CA ALA A 12 10.73 8.57 5.32
C ALA A 12 10.14 8.10 3.98
N MET A 13 10.91 7.33 3.21
CA MET A 13 10.55 6.85 1.87
C MET A 13 9.73 5.54 1.88
N ASP A 14 9.48 4.95 3.05
CA ASP A 14 8.78 3.67 3.21
C ASP A 14 7.25 3.75 3.27
N CYS A 15 6.66 4.92 3.06
CA CYS A 15 5.22 5.12 3.22
C CYS A 15 4.41 4.12 2.38
N GLY A 16 4.76 3.94 1.09
CA GLY A 16 4.11 2.99 0.17
C GLY A 16 4.17 1.52 0.64
N PRO A 17 5.37 0.94 0.83
CA PRO A 17 5.53 -0.43 1.29
C PRO A 17 4.88 -0.70 2.66
N THR A 18 4.92 0.29 3.56
CA THR A 18 4.29 0.20 4.88
C THR A 18 2.76 0.18 4.77
N CYS A 19 2.17 1.02 3.91
CA CYS A 19 0.73 0.98 3.61
C CYS A 19 0.31 -0.38 3.02
N LEU A 20 1.07 -0.90 2.05
CA LEU A 20 0.80 -2.21 1.47
C LEU A 20 0.90 -3.33 2.52
N ARG A 21 1.84 -3.23 3.48
CA ARG A 21 1.97 -4.17 4.60
C ARG A 21 0.73 -4.17 5.50
N MET A 22 0.18 -2.99 5.81
CA MET A 22 -1.04 -2.86 6.62
C MET A 22 -2.26 -3.47 5.90
N VAL A 23 -2.44 -3.17 4.61
CA VAL A 23 -3.51 -3.73 3.77
C VAL A 23 -3.38 -5.25 3.68
N ALA A 24 -2.19 -5.78 3.40
CA ALA A 24 -1.97 -7.22 3.34
C ALA A 24 -2.30 -7.93 4.66
N ALA A 25 -1.85 -7.34 5.77
CA ALA A 25 -2.10 -7.86 7.11
C ALA A 25 -3.60 -7.85 7.47
N PHE A 26 -4.35 -6.86 7.00
CA PHE A 26 -5.80 -6.79 7.20
C PHE A 26 -6.51 -7.99 6.56
N HIS A 27 -6.04 -8.42 5.38
CA HIS A 27 -6.51 -9.62 4.69
C HIS A 27 -5.84 -10.93 5.15
N GLY A 28 -5.12 -10.90 6.28
CA GLY A 28 -4.51 -12.10 6.88
C GLY A 28 -3.18 -12.52 6.24
N LYS A 29 -2.63 -11.77 5.28
CA LYS A 29 -1.31 -12.05 4.68
C LYS A 29 -0.23 -11.22 5.37
N ARG A 30 0.76 -11.87 5.98
CA ARG A 30 1.86 -11.19 6.68
C ARG A 30 3.14 -11.22 5.83
N TYR A 31 3.70 -10.05 5.58
CA TYR A 31 4.94 -9.87 4.84
C TYR A 31 5.93 -9.03 5.65
N SER A 32 7.24 -9.27 5.45
CA SER A 32 8.29 -8.38 5.96
C SER A 32 8.28 -7.06 5.17
N LEU A 33 8.71 -5.97 5.81
CA LEU A 33 8.84 -4.69 5.12
C LEU A 33 9.89 -4.76 4.01
N GLU A 34 11.02 -5.41 4.28
CA GLU A 34 12.09 -5.63 3.30
C GLU A 34 11.61 -6.35 2.05
N GLY A 35 10.85 -7.44 2.20
CA GLY A 35 10.30 -8.17 1.06
C GLY A 35 9.26 -7.39 0.26
N LEU A 36 8.63 -6.37 0.85
CA LEU A 36 7.73 -5.45 0.16
C LEU A 36 8.48 -4.31 -0.54
N ARG A 37 9.55 -3.77 0.07
CA ARG A 37 10.45 -2.79 -0.55
C ARG A 37 11.02 -3.30 -1.88
N GLU A 38 11.49 -4.54 -1.88
CA GLU A 38 12.01 -5.19 -3.09
C GLU A 38 10.94 -5.32 -4.18
N LYS A 39 9.71 -5.70 -3.80
CA LYS A 39 8.61 -5.92 -4.76
C LYS A 39 8.06 -4.63 -5.34
N SER A 40 8.13 -3.55 -4.57
CA SER A 40 7.63 -2.22 -4.93
C SER A 40 8.64 -1.35 -5.67
N PHE A 41 9.86 -1.86 -5.92
CA PHE A 41 10.91 -1.10 -6.59
C PHE A 41 11.20 0.25 -5.94
N ILE A 42 11.35 0.27 -4.61
CA ILE A 42 11.65 1.50 -3.88
C ILE A 42 12.94 2.16 -4.37
N THR A 43 12.89 3.47 -4.59
CA THR A 43 14.05 4.29 -4.93
C THR A 43 14.37 5.26 -3.79
N ARG A 44 15.41 6.08 -3.97
CA ARG A 44 15.72 7.17 -3.03
C ARG A 44 14.62 8.24 -2.96
N GLU A 45 13.71 8.27 -3.93
CA GLU A 45 12.58 9.20 -4.01
C GLU A 45 11.28 8.58 -3.48
N GLY A 46 11.33 7.33 -2.98
CA GLY A 46 10.18 6.59 -2.50
C GLY A 46 9.64 5.60 -3.53
N VAL A 47 8.32 5.42 -3.54
CA VAL A 47 7.63 4.43 -4.37
C VAL A 47 6.50 5.10 -5.16
N SER A 48 6.42 4.81 -6.45
CA SER A 48 5.31 5.25 -7.29
C SER A 48 4.03 4.44 -7.04
N MET A 49 2.86 5.01 -7.33
CA MET A 49 1.59 4.26 -7.23
C MET A 49 1.57 3.00 -8.12
N LEU A 50 2.25 3.05 -9.28
CA LEU A 50 2.44 1.89 -10.14
C LEU A 50 3.26 0.79 -9.43
N GLY A 51 4.39 1.16 -8.81
CA GLY A 51 5.22 0.21 -8.06
C GLY A 51 4.49 -0.45 -6.89
N ILE A 52 3.61 0.30 -6.20
CA ILE A 52 2.73 -0.27 -5.16
C ILE A 52 1.74 -1.26 -5.77
N SER A 53 1.11 -0.92 -6.90
CA SER A 53 0.16 -1.80 -7.59
C SER A 53 0.82 -3.10 -8.05
N GLU A 54 1.98 -3.02 -8.70
CA GLU A 54 2.73 -4.19 -9.14
C GLU A 54 3.17 -5.07 -7.95
N ALA A 55 3.59 -4.45 -6.85
CA ALA A 55 3.91 -5.19 -5.63
C ALA A 55 2.68 -5.92 -5.06
N ALA A 56 1.51 -5.28 -5.07
CA ALA A 56 0.25 -5.87 -4.62
C ALA A 56 -0.12 -7.10 -5.46
N GLU A 57 0.05 -7.01 -6.79
CA GLU A 57 -0.19 -8.13 -7.70
C GLU A 57 0.78 -9.30 -7.45
N LYS A 58 2.08 -9.01 -7.26
CA LYS A 58 3.09 -10.02 -6.93
C LYS A 58 2.82 -10.78 -5.62
N ILE A 59 2.09 -10.18 -4.68
CA ILE A 59 1.69 -10.81 -3.41
C ILE A 59 0.26 -11.40 -3.44
N GLY A 60 -0.32 -11.50 -4.64
CA GLY A 60 -1.58 -12.17 -4.92
C GLY A 60 -2.81 -11.34 -4.57
N PHE A 61 -2.74 -10.02 -4.69
CA PHE A 61 -3.92 -9.17 -4.78
C PHE A 61 -4.24 -8.85 -6.24
N ARG A 62 -5.46 -8.40 -6.48
CA ARG A 62 -5.81 -7.68 -7.71
C ARG A 62 -6.00 -6.22 -7.31
N SER A 63 -5.18 -5.34 -7.85
CA SER A 63 -5.25 -3.91 -7.57
C SER A 63 -5.75 -3.14 -8.79
N ILE A 64 -6.32 -1.96 -8.54
CA ILE A 64 -6.60 -0.96 -9.55
C ILE A 64 -6.08 0.38 -9.03
N CYS A 65 -5.30 1.07 -9.85
CA CYS A 65 -4.85 2.43 -9.54
C CYS A 65 -5.71 3.41 -10.31
N VAL A 66 -6.39 4.30 -9.61
CA VAL A 66 -7.33 5.26 -10.20
C VAL A 66 -7.15 6.65 -9.60
N GLN A 67 -7.41 7.67 -10.41
CA GLN A 67 -7.61 9.04 -9.92
C GLN A 67 -9.11 9.31 -9.88
N VAL A 68 -9.63 9.62 -8.70
CA VAL A 68 -11.06 9.82 -8.47
C VAL A 68 -11.29 11.04 -7.58
N SER A 69 -12.49 11.62 -7.67
CA SER A 69 -12.90 12.68 -6.76
C SER A 69 -13.12 12.14 -5.34
N TYR A 70 -13.10 13.03 -4.36
CA TYR A 70 -13.40 12.68 -2.97
C TYR A 70 -14.76 12.01 -2.79
N GLU A 71 -15.78 12.45 -3.53
CA GLU A 71 -17.11 11.82 -3.46
C GLU A 71 -17.08 10.38 -3.95
N LYS A 72 -16.40 10.09 -5.07
CA LYS A 72 -16.23 8.71 -5.56
C LYS A 72 -15.36 7.85 -4.64
N LEU A 73 -14.41 8.44 -3.92
CA LEU A 73 -13.58 7.72 -2.95
C LEU A 73 -14.41 7.12 -1.81
N LYS A 74 -15.54 7.75 -1.43
CA LYS A 74 -16.44 7.21 -0.40
C LYS A 74 -17.07 5.87 -0.77
N GLU A 75 -17.08 5.52 -2.05
CA GLU A 75 -17.61 4.26 -2.58
C GLU A 75 -16.53 3.18 -2.78
N ALA A 76 -15.25 3.51 -2.50
CA ALA A 76 -14.14 2.59 -2.73
C ALA A 76 -14.17 1.37 -1.79
N PRO A 77 -13.77 0.18 -2.25
CA PRO A 77 -13.54 -0.96 -1.37
C PRO A 77 -12.44 -0.64 -0.35
N LEU A 78 -12.69 -0.98 0.92
CA LEU A 78 -11.75 -0.74 2.02
C LEU A 78 -11.09 -2.05 2.50
N PRO A 79 -9.83 -2.00 2.96
CA PRO A 79 -8.95 -0.82 3.01
C PRO A 79 -8.36 -0.48 1.63
N CYS A 80 -8.12 0.80 1.38
CA CYS A 80 -7.44 1.29 0.19
C CYS A 80 -6.23 2.16 0.57
N ILE A 81 -5.30 2.34 -0.38
CA ILE A 81 -4.13 3.22 -0.22
C ILE A 81 -4.44 4.53 -0.96
N VAL A 82 -4.24 5.66 -0.29
CA VAL A 82 -4.42 6.99 -0.86
C VAL A 82 -3.07 7.70 -0.89
N HIS A 83 -2.75 8.31 -2.03
CA HIS A 83 -1.59 9.18 -2.18
C HIS A 83 -1.86 10.53 -1.50
N TRP A 84 -0.90 11.06 -0.74
CA TRP A 84 -1.09 12.26 0.08
C TRP A 84 0.11 13.20 0.02
N ASN A 85 -0.13 14.46 -0.38
CA ASN A 85 0.79 15.60 -0.31
C ASN A 85 2.25 15.27 -0.64
N GLN A 86 2.49 14.76 -1.86
CA GLN A 86 3.83 14.55 -2.42
C GLN A 86 4.01 15.42 -3.65
#